data_AF-A0A351JW88-F1
#
_entry.id   AF-A0A351JW88-F1
#
_cell.length_a   1.000
_cell.length_b   1.000
_cell.length_c   1.000
_cell.angle_alpha   90.00
_cell.angle_beta   90.00
_cell.angle_gamma   90.00
#
_symmetry.space_group_name_H-M   'P 1'
#
loop_
_entity.id
_entity.type
_entity.pdbx_description
1 polymer ?
#
loop_
_entity_poly.entity_id
_entity_poly.type
_entity_poly.pdbx_seq_one_letter_code
_entity_poly.pdbx_strand_id
1 'polypeptide(L)'
;MSSAYGHAEAGARPVSRRSVAHMREEKLVALLAELGFQHSPTVRRQVPVRQVVEVYPHPAMVELFGLTKTLKYKACPERPYPLRWAELGRLRDLLRSLSGYEPALEGGGLLDAADPHGRRGRTLKRLEDLLDACFCAYTALHIWYWGEMGYRLFGDLESGYILVPVRPADGP
;
A
#
# COMPACT_ATOMS: atom_id res chain seq x y z
N MET A 1 14.08 11.66 1.04
CA MET A 1 12.74 11.05 1.16
C MET A 1 11.71 12.16 1.26
N SER A 2 10.81 12.21 0.28
CA SER A 2 10.17 13.42 -0.25
C SER A 2 9.22 14.14 0.73
N SER A 3 9.30 15.47 0.80
CA SER A 3 8.32 16.37 1.41
C SER A 3 6.95 16.36 0.70
N ALA A 4 6.84 15.68 -0.45
CA ALA A 4 5.65 15.67 -1.31
C ALA A 4 4.35 15.31 -0.57
N TYR A 5 4.41 14.44 0.43
CA TYR A 5 3.23 13.97 1.17
C TYR A 5 3.10 14.56 2.59
N GLY A 6 3.91 15.57 2.93
CA GLY A 6 3.84 16.22 4.24
C GLY A 6 2.45 16.81 4.54
N HIS A 7 1.81 17.38 3.53
CA HIS A 7 0.48 17.99 3.62
C HIS A 7 -0.63 16.99 3.99
N ALA A 8 -0.50 15.73 3.55
CA ALA A 8 -1.46 14.66 3.82
C ALA A 8 -1.11 13.85 5.09
N GLU A 9 -0.10 14.26 5.85
CA GLU A 9 0.48 13.50 6.96
C GLU A 9 0.93 12.08 6.51
N ALA A 10 1.35 11.96 5.25
CA ALA A 10 1.80 10.73 4.57
C ALA A 10 3.30 10.78 4.20
N GLY A 11 4.04 11.80 4.65
CA GLY A 11 5.48 11.88 4.42
C GLY A 11 6.19 10.64 4.93
N ALA A 12 7.01 10.02 4.08
CA ALA A 12 7.89 8.93 4.50
C ALA A 12 8.88 9.50 5.53
N ARG A 13 8.82 9.02 6.77
CA ARG A 13 9.93 9.23 7.71
C ARG A 13 11.17 8.58 7.09
N PRO A 14 12.37 9.19 7.20
CA PRO A 14 13.58 8.61 6.65
C PRO A 14 13.74 7.19 7.18
N VAL A 15 13.52 6.21 6.31
CA VAL A 15 13.79 4.82 6.63
C VAL A 15 15.30 4.70 6.48
N SER A 16 16.01 4.70 7.60
CA SER A 16 17.46 4.52 7.57
C SER A 16 17.75 3.05 7.29
N ARG A 17 18.77 2.74 6.48
CA ARG A 17 19.29 1.36 6.29
C ARG A 17 19.66 0.67 7.61
N ARG A 18 19.73 1.43 8.70
CA ARG A 18 19.99 0.96 10.07
C ARG A 18 18.73 0.54 10.82
N SER A 19 17.54 0.74 10.27
CA SER A 19 16.30 0.29 10.90
C SER A 19 16.14 -1.22 10.75
N VAL A 20 15.69 -1.89 11.82
CA VAL A 20 15.44 -3.35 11.82
C VAL A 20 14.36 -3.75 10.81
N ALA A 21 13.49 -2.82 10.41
CA ALA A 21 12.55 -3.02 9.30
C ALA A 21 13.30 -3.15 7.96
N HIS A 22 14.18 -2.19 7.62
CA HIS A 22 14.98 -2.27 6.38
C HIS A 22 15.91 -3.49 6.33
N MET A 23 16.55 -3.87 7.43
CA MET A 23 17.37 -5.09 7.45
C MET A 23 16.54 -6.38 7.20
N ARG A 24 15.25 -6.36 7.55
CA ARG A 24 14.33 -7.47 7.25
C ARG A 24 13.86 -7.43 5.79
N GLU A 25 13.71 -6.25 5.22
CA GLU A 25 13.31 -6.04 3.82
C GLU A 25 14.41 -6.48 2.86
N GLU A 26 15.67 -6.07 3.07
CA GLU A 26 16.82 -6.52 2.25
C GLU A 26 16.98 -8.05 2.26
N LYS A 27 16.81 -8.66 3.44
CA LYS A 27 16.84 -10.12 3.58
C LYS A 27 15.67 -10.80 2.84
N LEU A 28 14.48 -10.23 2.90
CA LEU A 28 13.32 -10.74 2.18
C LEU A 28 13.52 -10.65 0.66
N VAL A 29 14.03 -9.53 0.17
CA VAL A 29 14.37 -9.35 -1.24
C VAL A 29 15.40 -10.37 -1.70
N ALA A 30 16.45 -10.63 -0.90
CA ALA A 30 17.44 -11.67 -1.20
C ALA A 30 16.81 -13.07 -1.30
N LEU A 31 15.94 -13.44 -0.34
CA LEU A 31 15.22 -14.73 -0.36
C LEU A 31 14.27 -14.84 -1.57
N LEU A 32 13.61 -13.75 -1.95
CA LEU A 32 12.77 -13.73 -3.16
C LEU A 32 13.61 -13.82 -4.43
N ALA A 33 14.80 -13.23 -4.45
CA ALA A 33 15.74 -13.36 -5.57
C ALA A 33 16.18 -14.82 -5.79
N GLU A 34 16.45 -15.56 -4.71
CA GLU A 34 16.72 -17.01 -4.78
C GLU A 34 15.55 -17.80 -5.39
N LEU A 35 14.32 -17.31 -5.21
CA LEU A 35 13.12 -17.89 -5.82
C LEU A 35 12.87 -17.41 -7.26
N GLY A 36 13.74 -16.57 -7.83
CA GLY A 36 13.63 -16.05 -9.19
C GLY A 36 12.81 -14.77 -9.33
N PHE A 37 12.58 -14.02 -8.24
CA PHE A 37 12.00 -12.68 -8.32
C PHE A 37 13.08 -11.63 -8.62
N GLN A 38 12.78 -10.74 -9.54
CA GLN A 38 13.62 -9.60 -9.88
C GLN A 38 13.32 -8.43 -8.94
N HIS A 39 14.35 -7.73 -8.47
CA HIS A 39 14.21 -6.48 -7.74
C HIS A 39 14.53 -5.32 -8.66
N SER A 40 13.52 -4.56 -9.08
CA SER A 40 13.66 -3.46 -10.04
C SER A 40 12.59 -2.40 -9.81
N PRO A 41 12.92 -1.09 -9.89
CA PRO A 41 11.95 -0.01 -9.79
C PRO A 41 11.07 0.15 -11.04
N THR A 42 11.39 -0.55 -12.13
CA THR A 42 10.65 -0.46 -13.40
C THR A 42 9.69 -1.64 -13.53
N VAL A 43 8.39 -1.36 -13.59
CA VAL A 43 7.35 -2.37 -13.83
C VAL A 43 6.78 -2.17 -15.23
N ARG A 44 6.97 -3.17 -16.11
CA ARG A 44 6.43 -3.12 -17.47
C ARG A 44 4.95 -3.45 -17.47
N ARG A 45 4.19 -2.65 -18.23
CA ARG A 45 2.73 -2.77 -18.35
C ARG A 45 2.32 -4.16 -18.83
N GLN A 46 1.56 -4.88 -18.00
CA GLN A 46 0.93 -6.17 -18.30
C GLN A 46 1.87 -7.27 -18.82
N VAL A 47 3.17 -7.16 -18.54
CA VAL A 47 4.14 -8.20 -18.92
C VAL A 47 4.20 -9.24 -17.79
N PRO A 48 4.11 -10.56 -18.09
CA PRO A 48 4.33 -11.60 -17.10
C PRO A 48 5.72 -11.46 -16.47
N VAL A 49 5.77 -11.33 -15.15
CA VAL A 49 7.02 -11.11 -14.41
C VAL A 49 6.94 -11.72 -13.02
N ARG A 50 8.09 -12.13 -12.49
CA ARG A 50 8.28 -12.39 -11.06
C ARG A 50 9.10 -11.23 -10.52
N GLN A 51 8.45 -10.24 -9.92
CA GLN A 51 9.08 -9.02 -9.47
C GLN A 51 8.66 -8.70 -8.03
N VAL A 52 9.60 -8.15 -7.27
CA VAL A 52 9.33 -7.52 -5.98
C VAL A 52 9.58 -6.02 -6.11
N VAL A 53 8.67 -5.23 -5.55
CA VAL A 53 8.76 -3.77 -5.48
C VAL A 53 8.42 -3.31 -4.07
N GLU A 54 9.02 -2.21 -3.66
CA GLU A 54 8.70 -1.55 -2.40
C GLU A 54 7.62 -0.50 -2.62
N VAL A 55 6.60 -0.50 -1.76
CA VAL A 55 5.49 0.46 -1.77
C VAL A 55 5.31 1.07 -0.39
N TYR A 56 4.80 2.30 -0.34
CA TYR A 56 4.46 2.93 0.93
C TYR A 56 2.94 3.14 1.04
N PRO A 57 2.24 2.35 1.89
CA PRO A 57 0.77 2.29 1.87
C PRO A 57 0.06 3.61 2.14
N HIS A 58 0.62 4.48 2.98
CA HIS A 58 -0.04 5.73 3.35
C HIS A 58 -0.12 6.73 2.18
N PRO A 59 0.97 7.09 1.48
CA PRO A 59 0.89 7.84 0.23
C PRO A 59 0.07 7.13 -0.85
N ALA A 60 0.21 5.81 -0.95
CA ALA A 60 -0.53 5.04 -1.94
C ALA A 60 -2.05 5.21 -1.78
N MET A 61 -2.56 5.13 -0.55
CA MET A 61 -3.98 5.36 -0.26
C MET A 61 -4.37 6.81 -0.53
N VAL A 62 -3.51 7.78 -0.20
CA VAL A 62 -3.76 9.21 -0.49
C VAL A 62 -3.93 9.45 -1.99
N GLU A 63 -3.00 8.94 -2.80
CA GLU A 63 -3.02 9.11 -4.25
C GLU A 63 -4.16 8.33 -4.92
N LEU A 64 -4.33 7.05 -4.59
CA LEU A 64 -5.35 6.21 -5.23
C LEU A 64 -6.77 6.64 -4.86
N PHE A 65 -7.01 7.09 -3.63
CA PHE A 65 -8.35 7.46 -3.17
C PHE A 65 -8.61 8.97 -3.11
N GLY A 66 -7.63 9.80 -3.47
CA GLY A 66 -7.76 11.26 -3.42
C GLY A 66 -7.97 11.79 -1.99
N LEU A 67 -7.37 11.15 -0.99
CA LEU A 67 -7.57 11.53 0.41
C LEU A 67 -6.80 12.80 0.74
N THR A 68 -7.44 13.73 1.44
CA THR A 68 -6.75 14.93 1.96
C THR A 68 -5.78 14.62 3.10
N LYS A 69 -6.01 13.51 3.83
CA LYS A 69 -5.19 13.04 4.95
C LYS A 69 -5.15 11.53 5.03
N THR A 70 -4.09 11.01 5.66
CA THR A 70 -3.97 9.57 5.99
C THR A 70 -5.07 9.05 6.90
N LEU A 71 -5.44 7.79 6.70
CA LEU A 71 -6.36 7.08 7.58
C LEU A 71 -5.68 6.69 8.90
N LYS A 72 -6.30 7.01 10.04
CA LYS A 72 -5.69 6.85 11.38
C LYS A 72 -6.05 5.51 12.04
N TYR A 73 -5.99 4.42 11.28
CA TYR A 73 -6.40 3.10 11.79
C TYR A 73 -5.29 2.32 12.51
N LYS A 74 -4.02 2.58 12.20
CA LYS A 74 -2.88 1.84 12.77
C LYS A 74 -2.81 1.97 14.29
N ALA A 75 -2.56 0.85 14.97
CA ALA A 75 -2.43 0.80 16.43
C ALA A 75 -1.38 1.79 16.95
N CYS A 76 -1.79 2.64 17.90
CA CYS A 76 -0.93 3.61 18.58
C CYS A 76 -1.57 3.92 19.95
N PRO A 77 -0.80 4.20 21.03
CA PRO A 77 -1.36 4.50 22.35
C PRO A 77 -2.41 5.61 22.35
N GLU A 78 -2.25 6.61 21.48
CA GLU A 78 -3.12 7.78 21.36
C GLU A 78 -4.37 7.53 20.52
N ARG A 79 -4.55 6.32 19.95
CA ARG A 79 -5.66 6.00 19.04
C ARG A 79 -6.61 5.00 19.70
N PRO A 80 -7.72 5.47 20.30
CA PRO A 80 -8.68 4.60 20.95
C PRO A 80 -9.41 3.71 19.93
N TYR A 81 -9.98 2.60 20.40
CA TYR A 81 -10.66 1.63 19.54
C TYR A 81 -11.75 2.24 18.65
N PRO A 82 -12.65 3.13 19.13
CA PRO A 82 -13.69 3.72 18.27
C PRO A 82 -13.12 4.46 17.05
N LEU A 83 -12.03 5.22 17.24
CA LEU A 83 -11.36 5.89 16.12
C LEU A 83 -10.81 4.88 15.12
N ARG A 84 -10.13 3.83 15.61
CA ARG A 84 -9.58 2.79 14.74
C ARG A 84 -10.66 2.03 13.98
N TRP A 85 -11.78 1.74 14.62
CA TRP A 85 -12.92 1.09 13.95
C TRP A 85 -13.49 1.95 12.84
N ALA A 86 -13.69 3.24 13.10
CA ALA A 86 -14.15 4.18 12.08
C ALA A 86 -13.20 4.24 10.89
N GLU A 87 -11.89 4.37 11.15
CA GLU A 87 -10.87 4.47 10.10
C GLU A 87 -10.66 3.16 9.33
N LEU A 88 -10.76 1.99 9.98
CA LEU A 88 -10.77 0.69 9.29
C LEU A 88 -12.03 0.49 8.46
N GLY A 89 -13.18 0.96 8.95
CA GLY A 89 -14.44 0.97 8.20
C GLY A 89 -14.30 1.80 6.92
N ARG A 90 -13.73 3.00 7.03
CA ARG A 90 -13.39 3.85 5.88
C ARG A 90 -12.43 3.14 4.91
N LEU A 91 -11.36 2.51 5.40
CA LEU A 91 -10.45 1.75 4.55
C LEU A 91 -11.17 0.62 3.81
N ARG A 92 -12.02 -0.15 4.50
CA ARG A 92 -12.83 -1.22 3.90
C ARG A 92 -13.74 -0.68 2.80
N ASP A 93 -14.41 0.44 3.03
CA ASP A 93 -15.34 1.01 2.05
C ASP A 93 -14.60 1.60 0.84
N LEU A 94 -13.41 2.18 1.04
CA LEU A 94 -12.51 2.58 -0.05
C LEU A 94 -12.00 1.37 -0.85
N LEU A 95 -11.68 0.26 -0.21
CA LEU A 95 -11.33 -0.98 -0.91
C LEU A 95 -12.51 -1.52 -1.72
N ARG A 96 -13.75 -1.42 -1.21
CA ARG A 96 -14.94 -1.79 -1.98
C ARG A 96 -15.13 -0.93 -3.22
N SER A 97 -14.84 0.38 -3.15
CA SER A 97 -14.99 1.26 -4.31
C SER A 97 -14.05 0.92 -5.46
N LEU A 98 -12.96 0.17 -5.22
CA LEU A 98 -12.06 -0.35 -6.26
C LEU A 98 -12.74 -1.34 -7.21
N SER A 99 -13.92 -1.88 -6.89
CA SER A 99 -14.73 -2.65 -7.84
C SER A 99 -15.18 -1.82 -9.06
N GLY A 100 -15.22 -0.48 -8.93
CA GLY A 100 -15.51 0.44 -10.03
C GLY A 100 -14.27 1.10 -10.64
N TYR A 101 -13.07 0.63 -10.31
CA TYR A 101 -11.81 1.17 -10.86
C TYR A 101 -11.33 0.28 -12.00
N GLU A 102 -10.34 0.77 -12.75
CA GLU A 102 -9.60 -0.01 -13.74
C GLU A 102 -8.13 -0.10 -13.29
N PRO A 103 -7.59 -1.30 -12.99
CA PRO A 103 -8.28 -2.59 -12.94
C PRO A 103 -9.23 -2.70 -11.73
N ALA A 104 -10.28 -3.51 -11.86
CA ALA A 104 -11.26 -3.70 -10.78
C ALA A 104 -10.75 -4.68 -9.70
N LEU A 105 -11.10 -4.41 -8.44
CA LEU A 105 -10.90 -5.35 -7.33
C LEU A 105 -12.09 -6.31 -7.16
N GLU A 106 -11.88 -7.59 -7.38
CA GLU A 106 -12.85 -8.66 -7.08
C GLU A 106 -12.73 -9.13 -5.62
N GLY A 107 -13.12 -8.27 -4.67
CA GLY A 107 -12.94 -8.49 -3.23
C GLY A 107 -14.22 -8.56 -2.39
N GLY A 108 -15.40 -8.47 -3.01
CA GLY A 108 -16.68 -8.19 -2.34
C GLY A 108 -16.94 -9.02 -1.07
N GLY A 109 -17.01 -10.35 -1.19
CA GLY A 109 -17.32 -11.23 -0.06
C GLY A 109 -16.31 -11.17 1.09
N LEU A 110 -15.02 -10.97 0.79
CA LEU A 110 -13.98 -10.82 1.80
C LEU A 110 -14.15 -9.49 2.56
N LEU A 111 -14.41 -8.41 1.83
CA LEU A 111 -14.61 -7.07 2.39
C LEU A 111 -15.94 -6.98 3.15
N ASP A 112 -16.97 -7.72 2.74
CA ASP A 112 -18.27 -7.73 3.41
C ASP A 112 -18.21 -8.33 4.81
N ALA A 113 -17.40 -9.37 5.00
CA ALA A 113 -17.17 -9.97 6.31
C ALA A 113 -16.23 -9.16 7.22
N ALA A 114 -15.57 -8.12 6.69
CA ALA A 114 -14.48 -7.40 7.33
C ALA A 114 -14.95 -6.24 8.25
N ASP A 115 -15.97 -6.45 9.09
CA ASP A 115 -16.45 -5.40 10.02
C ASP A 115 -15.50 -5.20 11.22
N PRO A 116 -14.91 -4.00 11.42
CA PRO A 116 -14.04 -3.72 12.57
C PRO A 116 -14.79 -3.50 13.88
N HIS A 117 -16.08 -3.19 13.87
CA HIS A 117 -16.80 -2.76 15.05
C HIS A 117 -16.80 -3.83 16.15
N GLY A 118 -16.54 -3.42 17.39
CA GLY A 118 -16.47 -4.32 18.54
C GLY A 118 -15.21 -5.20 18.63
N ARG A 119 -14.39 -5.29 17.58
CA ARG A 119 -13.16 -6.11 17.59
C ARG A 119 -12.04 -5.44 18.39
N ARG A 120 -11.26 -6.24 19.11
CA ARG A 120 -10.13 -5.74 19.95
C ARG A 120 -8.93 -6.66 19.90
N GLY A 121 -7.77 -6.15 20.34
CA GLY A 121 -6.52 -6.91 20.43
C GLY A 121 -6.19 -7.66 19.14
N ARG A 122 -5.94 -8.97 19.25
CA ARG A 122 -5.52 -9.82 18.12
C ARG A 122 -6.57 -9.90 17.00
N THR A 123 -7.86 -9.87 17.33
CA THR A 123 -8.92 -9.95 16.32
C THR A 123 -8.95 -8.71 15.43
N LEU A 124 -8.77 -7.52 16.04
CA LEU A 124 -8.67 -6.28 15.30
C LEU A 124 -7.37 -6.21 14.49
N LYS A 125 -6.25 -6.68 15.05
CA LYS A 125 -4.98 -6.74 14.33
C LYS A 125 -5.05 -7.62 13.08
N ARG A 126 -5.69 -8.78 13.17
CA ARG A 126 -5.89 -9.66 12.00
C ARG A 126 -6.73 -9.01 10.92
N LEU A 127 -7.77 -8.26 11.31
CA LEU A 127 -8.59 -7.51 10.37
C LEU A 127 -7.79 -6.37 9.71
N GLU A 128 -7.00 -5.63 10.49
CA GLU A 128 -6.09 -4.61 9.98
C GLU A 128 -5.12 -5.21 8.95
N ASP A 129 -4.45 -6.30 9.29
CA ASP A 129 -3.52 -7.00 8.39
C ASP A 129 -4.19 -7.51 7.12
N LEU A 130 -5.45 -7.98 7.22
CA LEU A 130 -6.23 -8.41 6.07
C LEU A 130 -6.49 -7.25 5.10
N LEU A 131 -6.97 -6.11 5.62
CA LEU A 131 -7.26 -4.95 4.78
C LEU A 131 -5.98 -4.37 4.16
N ASP A 132 -4.87 -4.36 4.90
CA ASP A 132 -3.56 -3.96 4.36
C ASP A 132 -3.07 -4.92 3.28
N ALA A 133 -3.21 -6.23 3.48
CA ALA A 133 -2.83 -7.22 2.48
C ALA A 133 -3.66 -7.07 1.20
N CYS A 134 -4.97 -6.82 1.32
CA CYS A 134 -5.84 -6.51 0.17
C CYS A 134 -5.35 -5.26 -0.57
N PHE A 135 -5.03 -4.19 0.16
CA PHE A 135 -4.54 -2.96 -0.43
C PHE A 135 -3.17 -3.13 -1.10
N CYS A 136 -2.25 -3.87 -0.48
CA CYS A 136 -0.94 -4.20 -1.06
C CYS A 136 -1.08 -5.03 -2.34
N ALA A 137 -1.95 -6.05 -2.34
CA ALA A 137 -2.21 -6.88 -3.51
C ALA A 137 -2.81 -6.05 -4.66
N TYR A 138 -3.79 -5.19 -4.35
CA TYR A 138 -4.36 -4.27 -5.34
C TYR A 138 -3.32 -3.27 -5.86
N THR A 139 -2.46 -2.72 -4.99
CA THR A 139 -1.40 -1.80 -5.41
C THR A 139 -0.45 -2.47 -6.41
N ALA A 140 -0.07 -3.73 -6.17
CA ALA A 140 0.75 -4.50 -7.09
C ALA A 140 0.02 -4.74 -8.43
N LEU A 141 -1.26 -5.11 -8.39
CA LEU A 141 -2.11 -5.27 -9.58
C LEU A 141 -2.18 -3.96 -10.38
N HIS A 142 -2.47 -2.83 -9.74
CA HIS A 142 -2.56 -1.51 -10.35
C HIS A 142 -1.26 -1.12 -11.05
N ILE A 143 -0.13 -1.25 -10.35
CA ILE A 143 1.21 -0.93 -10.88
C ILE A 143 1.54 -1.82 -12.09
N TRP A 144 1.25 -3.12 -12.00
CA TRP A 144 1.45 -4.03 -13.13
C TRP A 144 0.54 -3.71 -14.31
N TYR A 145 -0.74 -3.40 -14.05
CA TYR A 145 -1.75 -3.15 -15.06
C TYR A 145 -1.47 -1.89 -15.89
N TRP A 146 -0.99 -0.83 -15.25
CA TRP A 146 -0.70 0.46 -15.88
C TRP A 146 0.77 0.64 -16.26
N GLY A 147 1.68 -0.16 -15.69
CA GLY A 147 3.12 0.02 -15.85
C GLY A 147 3.58 1.37 -15.33
N GLU A 148 4.60 1.95 -15.97
CA GLU A 148 5.22 3.23 -15.58
C GLU A 148 4.25 4.43 -15.51
N MET A 149 3.08 4.36 -16.16
CA MET A 149 2.04 5.39 -16.05
C MET A 149 1.23 5.31 -14.75
N GLY A 150 1.28 4.18 -14.06
CA GLY A 150 0.46 3.89 -12.87
C GLY A 150 1.14 4.18 -11.54
N TYR A 151 2.36 4.73 -11.53
CA TYR A 151 3.07 5.03 -10.28
C TYR A 151 4.07 6.19 -10.42
N ARG A 152 4.45 6.75 -9.28
CA ARG A 152 5.62 7.62 -9.13
C ARG A 152 6.72 6.87 -8.40
N LEU A 153 7.92 6.92 -8.94
CA LEU A 153 9.14 6.41 -8.33
C LEU A 153 9.75 7.48 -7.41
N PHE A 154 10.03 7.14 -6.16
CA PHE A 154 10.81 7.94 -5.23
C PHE A 154 12.08 7.20 -4.83
N GLY A 155 13.25 7.81 -5.06
CA GLY A 155 14.54 7.14 -4.83
C GLY A 155 15.01 6.35 -6.05
N ASP A 156 15.93 5.42 -5.84
CA ASP A 156 16.55 4.60 -6.88
C ASP A 156 17.02 3.25 -6.32
N LEU A 157 17.48 2.35 -7.19
CA LEU A 157 17.91 1.01 -6.78
C LEU A 157 19.12 1.03 -5.82
N GLU A 158 19.99 2.04 -5.94
CA GLU A 158 21.19 2.13 -5.12
C GLU A 158 20.84 2.59 -3.70
N SER A 159 20.07 3.68 -3.55
CA SER A 159 19.71 4.29 -2.28
C SER A 159 18.46 3.68 -1.61
N GLY A 160 17.73 2.85 -2.34
CA GLY A 160 16.41 2.35 -1.97
C GLY A 160 15.31 3.17 -2.64
N TYR A 161 14.23 2.52 -3.08
CA TYR A 161 13.15 3.18 -3.80
C TYR A 161 11.79 2.79 -3.27
N ILE A 162 10.80 3.64 -3.51
CA ILE A 162 9.40 3.39 -3.20
C ILE A 162 8.58 3.73 -4.44
N LEU A 163 7.70 2.83 -4.83
CA LEU A 163 6.64 3.10 -5.80
C LEU A 163 5.39 3.56 -5.06
N VAL A 164 4.86 4.71 -5.47
CA VAL A 164 3.55 5.18 -5.01
C VAL A 164 2.59 5.09 -6.19
N PRO A 165 1.53 4.27 -6.13
CA PRO A 165 0.57 4.17 -7.22
C PRO A 165 -0.12 5.52 -7.43
N VAL A 166 -0.34 5.87 -8.68
CA VAL A 166 -1.12 7.02 -9.09
C VAL A 166 -2.15 6.57 -10.11
N ARG A 167 -3.28 7.26 -10.14
CA ARG A 167 -4.18 7.08 -11.27
C ARG A 167 -3.48 7.70 -12.50
N PRO A 168 -3.36 6.95 -13.61
CA PRO A 168 -3.03 7.59 -14.87
C PRO A 168 -3.98 8.76 -15.06
N ALA A 169 -3.49 9.90 -15.54
CA ALA A 169 -4.40 10.92 -16.04
C ALA A 169 -5.30 10.25 -17.09
N ASP A 170 -6.58 10.63 -17.15
CA ASP A 170 -7.38 10.32 -18.33
C ASP A 170 -6.54 10.76 -19.52
N GLY A 171 -6.06 9.79 -20.31
CA GLY A 171 -5.31 10.09 -21.52
C GLY A 171 -6.18 10.96 -22.41
N PRO A 172 -5.58 11.78 -23.29
CA PRO A 172 -6.34 12.60 -24.23
C PRO A 172 -7.35 11.78 -25.04
#